data_AF-A0A6J6F0X9-F1
#
_entry.id   AF-A0A6J6F0X9-F1
#
_cell.length_a   1.000
_cell.length_b   1.000
_cell.length_c   1.000
_cell.angle_alpha   90.00
_cell.angle_beta   90.00
_cell.angle_gamma   90.00
#
_symmetry.space_group_name_H-M   'P 1'
#
loop_
_entity.id
_entity.type
_entity.pdbx_description
1 polymer ?
#
loop_
_entity_poly.entity_id
_entity_poly.type
_entity_poly.pdbx_seq_one_letter_code
_entity_poly.pdbx_strand_id
1 'polypeptide(L)' 'MGFAAETASDASQRAASARAKLASKNADVILLNTVGEAVGFGDVETAVTIFFNASPQSLLVEGTKTSIADRLFEELQDR' A
#
# COMPACT_ATOMS: atom_id res chain seq x y z
N MET A 1 5.85 -8.02 -6.29
CA MET A 1 5.04 -7.25 -5.33
C MET A 1 5.62 -7.34 -3.92
N GLY A 2 5.55 -6.26 -3.13
CA GLY A 2 5.86 -6.29 -1.70
C GLY A 2 4.89 -5.44 -0.85
N PHE A 3 4.99 -5.56 0.48
CA PHE A 3 4.26 -4.75 1.45
C PHE A 3 5.20 -3.79 2.19
N ALA A 4 4.67 -2.64 2.57
CA ALA A 4 5.30 -1.62 3.38
C ALA A 4 4.34 -1.19 4.51
N ALA A 5 4.54 -1.77 5.69
CA ALA A 5 3.89 -1.30 6.89
C ALA A 5 4.66 -0.10 7.45
N GLU A 6 4.01 1.04 7.59
CA GLU A 6 4.62 2.28 8.09
C GLU A 6 3.87 2.83 9.30
N THR A 7 4.61 3.37 10.27
CA THR A 7 4.06 3.93 11.53
C THR A 7 4.13 5.45 11.60
N ALA A 8 4.77 6.12 10.63
CA ALA A 8 4.92 7.57 10.65
C ALA A 8 3.55 8.27 10.55
N SER A 9 3.35 9.30 11.37
CA SER A 9 2.12 10.11 11.37
C SER A 9 1.96 10.95 10.11
N ASP A 10 3.07 11.38 9.51
CA ASP A 10 3.10 12.15 8.27
C ASP A 10 2.94 11.24 7.04
N ALA A 11 1.87 11.48 6.27
CA ALA A 11 1.57 10.74 5.06
C ALA A 11 2.66 10.87 3.98
N SER A 12 3.31 12.03 3.86
CA SER A 12 4.39 12.27 2.90
C SER A 12 5.62 11.45 3.26
N GLN A 13 5.94 11.32 4.55
CA GLN A 13 7.05 10.48 5.03
C GLN A 13 6.77 9.00 4.75
N ARG A 14 5.55 8.53 5.02
CA ARG A 14 5.15 7.15 4.67
C ARG A 14 5.28 6.88 3.18
N ALA A 15 4.81 7.80 2.33
CA ALA A 15 4.90 7.68 0.89
C ALA A 15 6.36 7.68 0.39
N ALA A 16 7.24 8.49 0.99
CA ALA A 16 8.66 8.49 0.68
C ALA A 16 9.33 7.16 1.06
N SER A 17 9.03 6.63 2.26
CA SER A 17 9.50 5.32 2.73
C SER A 17 9.06 4.18 1.80
N ALA A 18 7.78 4.17 1.41
CA ALA A 18 7.23 3.18 0.49
C ALA A 18 7.93 3.21 -0.89
N ARG A 19 8.17 4.40 -1.46
CA ARG A 19 8.91 4.55 -2.73
C ARG A 19 10.37 4.10 -2.60
N ALA A 20 11.03 4.43 -1.49
CA ALA A 20 12.39 3.96 -1.23
C ALA A 20 12.45 2.42 -1.15
N LYS A 21 11.47 1.79 -0.50
CA LYS A 21 11.33 0.33 -0.44
C LYS A 21 11.02 -0.28 -1.82
N LEU A 22 10.24 0.39 -2.66
CA LEU A 22 9.91 -0.06 -4.01
C LEU A 22 11.19 -0.17 -4.85
N ALA A 23 12.00 0.89 -4.83
CA ALA A 23 13.27 0.95 -5.53
C ALA A 23 14.31 -0.03 -4.96
N SER A 24 14.50 -0.06 -3.63
CA SER A 24 15.54 -0.91 -3.02
C SER A 24 15.26 -2.40 -3.16
N LYS A 25 13.98 -2.80 -3.25
CA LYS A 25 13.56 -4.19 -3.47
C LYS A 25 13.43 -4.54 -4.95
N ASN A 26 13.65 -3.59 -5.86
CA ASN A 26 13.39 -3.74 -7.29
C ASN A 26 12.02 -4.38 -7.56
N ALA A 27 10.99 -3.93 -6.83
CA ALA A 27 9.65 -4.49 -6.91
C ALA A 27 8.81 -3.69 -7.91
N ASP A 28 7.91 -4.36 -8.63
CA ASP A 28 7.00 -3.67 -9.55
C ASP A 28 5.90 -2.90 -8.83
N VAL A 29 5.52 -3.39 -7.64
CA VAL A 29 4.44 -2.85 -6.82
C VAL A 29 4.80 -2.95 -5.34
N ILE A 30 4.52 -1.88 -4.58
CA ILE A 30 4.48 -1.88 -3.12
C ILE A 30 3.12 -1.43 -2.60
N LEU A 31 2.61 -2.18 -1.62
CA LEU A 31 1.38 -1.89 -0.88
C LEU A 31 1.72 -1.22 0.45
N LEU A 32 1.43 0.07 0.57
CA LEU A 32 1.61 0.85 1.79
C LEU A 32 0.36 0.73 2.67
N ASN A 33 0.54 0.22 3.87
CA ASN A 33 -0.47 0.27 4.93
C ASN A 33 0.07 1.02 6.15
N THR A 34 -0.73 1.92 6.70
CA THR A 34 -0.40 2.55 7.98
C THR A 34 -0.68 1.56 9.09
N VAL A 35 0.29 1.33 9.97
CA VAL A 35 0.13 0.49 11.15
C VAL A 35 0.42 1.31 12.41
N GLY A 36 -0.34 1.05 13.47
CA GLY A 36 -0.18 1.66 14.78
C GLY A 36 -0.98 0.89 15.83
N GLU A 37 -0.93 1.32 17.09
CA GLU A 37 -1.60 0.59 18.18
C GLU A 37 -3.11 0.40 17.97
N ALA A 38 -3.76 1.33 17.25
CA ALA A 38 -5.19 1.29 16.94
C ALA A 38 -5.52 1.12 15.44
N VAL A 39 -4.53 0.92 14.57
CA VAL A 39 -4.71 0.96 13.11
C VAL A 39 -3.89 -0.14 12.42
N GLY A 40 -4.49 -0.84 11.46
CA GLY A 40 -3.79 -1.76 10.55
C GLY A 40 -3.89 -3.26 10.90
N PHE A 41 -4.45 -3.62 12.05
CA PHE A 41 -4.75 -5.00 12.45
C PHE A 41 -6.19 -5.11 12.99
N GLY A 42 -6.83 -6.28 12.86
CA GLY A 42 -8.25 -6.49 13.23
C GLY A 42 -9.22 -6.49 12.05
N ASP A 43 -10.52 -6.66 12.32
CA ASP A 43 -11.60 -6.71 11.31
C ASP A 43 -12.27 -5.33 11.19
N VAL A 44 -11.47 -4.35 10.78
CA VAL A 44 -11.86 -2.95 10.62
C VAL A 44 -11.63 -2.51 9.19
N GLU A 45 -12.36 -1.50 8.72
CA GLU A 45 -12.04 -0.85 7.45
C GLU A 45 -10.58 -0.40 7.46
N THR A 46 -9.87 -0.69 6.38
CA THR A 46 -8.46 -0.39 6.23
C THR A 46 -8.22 0.33 4.92
N ALA A 47 -7.09 1.03 4.84
CA ALA A 47 -6.69 1.81 3.69
C ALA A 47 -5.31 1.36 3.25
N VAL A 48 -5.17 1.04 1.96
CA VAL A 48 -3.92 0.66 1.33
C VAL A 48 -3.62 1.61 0.18
N THR A 49 -2.41 2.15 0.16
CA THR A 49 -1.91 2.93 -0.98
C THR A 49 -0.97 2.07 -1.82
N ILE A 50 -1.27 1.93 -3.09
CA ILE A 50 -0.50 1.12 -4.04
C ILE A 50 0.45 2.05 -4.78
N PHE A 51 1.74 1.71 -4.74
CA PHE A 51 2.79 2.36 -5.53
C PHE A 51 3.26 1.43 -6.62
N PHE A 52 3.38 1.94 -7.85
CA PHE A 52 3.82 1.21 -9.01
C PHE A 52 5.21 1.70 -9.44
N ASN A 53 6.08 0.79 -9.88
CA ASN A 53 7.37 1.17 -10.45
C ASN A 53 7.18 1.81 -11.85
N ALA A 54 6.19 1.33 -12.60
CA ALA A 54 5.88 1.81 -13.95
C ALA A 54 5.13 3.16 -14.00
N SER A 55 4.71 3.72 -12.86
CA SER A 55 3.95 4.98 -12.82
C SER A 55 4.25 5.80 -11.56
N PRO A 56 4.42 7.13 -11.66
CA PRO A 56 4.58 7.99 -10.49
C PRO A 56 3.28 8.13 -9.66
N GLN A 57 2.13 7.78 -10.25
CA GLN A 57 0.83 7.86 -9.59
C GLN A 57 0.63 6.69 -8.63
N SER A 58 0.06 6.97 -7.47
CA SER A 58 -0.37 5.97 -6.49
C SER A 58 -1.89 5.83 -6.51
N LEU A 59 -2.38 4.64 -6.16
CA LEU A 59 -3.81 4.36 -6.02
C LEU A 59 -4.15 4.15 -4.54
N LEU A 60 -5.17 4.84 -4.03
CA LEU A 60 -5.71 4.60 -2.69
C LEU A 60 -6.91 3.64 -2.81
N VAL A 61 -6.91 2.58 -2.02
CA VAL A 61 -8.02 1.63 -1.89
C VAL A 61 -8.42 1.56 -0.42
N GLU A 62 -9.71 1.72 -0.15
CA GLU A 62 -10.29 1.67 1.19
C GLU A 62 -11.39 0.60 1.23
N GLY A 63 -11.50 -0.11 2.35
CA GLY A 63 -12.57 -1.08 2.56
C GLY A 63 -12.19 -2.19 3.53
N THR A 64 -12.96 -3.29 3.48
CA THR A 64 -12.62 -4.51 4.21
C THR A 64 -11.43 -5.21 3.58
N LYS A 65 -10.75 -6.06 4.35
CA LYS A 65 -9.62 -6.85 3.85
C LYS A 65 -9.95 -7.66 2.59
N THR A 66 -11.13 -8.27 2.55
CA THR A 66 -11.60 -9.02 1.37
C THR A 66 -11.77 -8.10 0.17
N SER A 67 -12.46 -6.96 0.33
CA SER A 67 -12.68 -6.02 -0.79
C SER A 67 -11.38 -5.43 -1.34
N ILE A 68 -10.39 -5.18 -0.48
CA ILE A 68 -9.07 -4.71 -0.91
C ILE A 68 -8.32 -5.81 -1.65
N ALA A 69 -8.39 -7.07 -1.19
CA ALA A 69 -7.76 -8.18 -1.89
C ALA A 69 -8.34 -8.35 -3.29
N ASP A 70 -9.67 -8.30 -3.44
CA ASP A 70 -10.35 -8.39 -4.75
C ASP A 70 -9.90 -7.24 -5.67
N ARG A 71 -9.92 -6.01 -5.15
CA ARG A 71 -9.49 -4.84 -5.92
C ARG A 71 -8.01 -4.90 -6.31
N LEU A 72 -7.15 -5.45 -5.45
CA LEU A 72 -5.74 -5.66 -5.77
C LEU A 72 -5.58 -6.64 -6.93
N PHE A 73 -6.35 -7.72 -6.98
CA PHE A 73 -6.31 -8.66 -8.10
C PHE A 73 -6.70 -7.96 -9.41
N GLU A 74 -7.80 -7.21 -9.43
CA GLU A 74 -8.25 -6.48 -10.62
C GLU A 74 -7.18 -5.51 -11.16
N GLU A 75 -6.57 -4.70 -10.30
CA GLU A 75 -5.60 -3.67 -10.70
C GLU A 75 -4.26 -4.26 -11.17
N LEU A 76 -3.97 -5.52 -10.83
CA LEU A 76 -2.73 -6.21 -11.19
C LEU A 76 -2.89 -7.13 -12.40
N GLN A 77 -4.10 -7.57 -12.73
CA GLN A 77 -4.32 -8.45 -13.88
C GLN A 77 -4.11 -7.74 -15.23
N ASP A 78 -4.23 -6.41 -15.27
CA ASP A 78 -4.16 -5.61 -16.50
C ASP A 78 -2.82 -4.87 -16.71
N ARG A 79 -1.77 -5.22 -15.95
CA ARG A 79 -0.46 -4.55 -15.98
C ARG A 79 0.72 -5.50 -16.13
#